data_AF-A0A352V8C7-F1
#
_entry.id   AF-A0A352V8C7-F1
#
_cell.length_a   1.000
_cell.length_b   1.000
_cell.length_c   1.000
_cell.angle_alpha   90.00
_cell.angle_beta   90.00
_cell.angle_gamma   90.00
#
_symmetry.space_group_name_H-M   'P 1'
#
loop_
_entity.id
_entity.type
_entity.pdbx_description
1 polymer ?
#
loop_
_entity_poly.entity_id
_entity_poly.type
_entity_poly.pdbx_seq_one_letter_code
_entity_poly.pdbx_strand_id
1 'polypeptide(L)'
;MTKQFILTLYLVNIVLLNASDGFYLKGRSGILVKTDIKSGLKKNYPIKKGPGEDEVPKILTSEDFDSLVNTITHENDKKAFENCYEKVDDSYLLISNDVSTKIARGILLKYNNNNEIPSGIDDHGTPMPHRFPRVFNPKTKVNIDFCFAWGYRFKENVSLDFSFNLTNFIMPSLELGVNYHFDLGDSYNFEPFIGTLIYGGFIDGFPIGFSLAGGLDFFPVIKDDKMTKNFFIGPELRIGTVWFTDIYYDTGVNSEGIWKNFNLLGEAGFYVNSGYRWDQLK
;
A
#
# COMPACT_ATOMS: atom_id res chain seq x y z
N MET A 1 11.57 21.53 6.78
CA MET A 1 11.56 20.49 5.73
C MET A 1 11.20 21.05 4.34
N THR A 2 10.19 21.92 4.22
CA THR A 2 9.68 22.44 2.92
C THR A 2 10.69 23.23 2.08
N LYS A 3 11.55 24.05 2.70
CA LYS A 3 12.52 24.90 1.98
C LYS A 3 13.68 24.11 1.34
N GLN A 4 14.15 23.05 2.00
CA GLN A 4 15.19 22.18 1.46
C GLN A 4 14.64 21.34 0.29
N PHE A 5 13.41 20.85 0.39
CA PHE A 5 12.75 20.11 -0.68
C PHE A 5 12.55 20.97 -1.94
N ILE A 6 12.10 22.22 -1.78
CA ILE A 6 11.94 23.18 -2.90
C ILE A 6 13.30 23.50 -3.54
N LEU A 7 14.34 23.70 -2.72
CA LEU A 7 15.69 23.98 -3.21
C LEU A 7 16.28 22.78 -3.98
N THR A 8 16.06 21.54 -3.51
CA THR A 8 16.49 20.33 -4.22
C THR A 8 15.74 20.16 -5.54
N LEU A 9 14.42 20.36 -5.57
CA LEU A 9 13.63 20.37 -6.81
C LEU A 9 14.10 21.44 -7.80
N TYR A 10 14.44 22.62 -7.30
CA TYR A 10 14.95 23.71 -8.12
C TYR A 10 16.34 23.41 -8.69
N LEU A 11 17.25 22.85 -7.89
CA LEU A 11 18.58 22.44 -8.33
C LEU A 11 18.52 21.29 -9.33
N VAL A 12 17.64 20.30 -9.12
CA VAL A 12 17.39 19.22 -10.07
C VAL A 12 16.88 19.78 -11.39
N ASN A 13 15.93 20.72 -11.37
CA ASN A 13 15.47 21.39 -12.60
C ASN A 13 16.58 22.19 -13.30
N ILE A 14 17.44 22.91 -12.57
CA ILE A 14 18.57 23.63 -13.19
C ILE A 14 19.57 22.68 -13.84
N VAL A 15 19.87 21.55 -13.22
CA VAL A 15 20.76 20.53 -13.79
C VAL A 15 20.13 19.91 -15.03
N LEU A 16 18.83 19.62 -15.00
CA LEU A 16 18.09 19.06 -16.14
C LEU A 16 17.92 20.05 -17.29
N LEU A 17 17.68 21.34 -17.00
CA LEU A 17 17.52 22.39 -18.02
C LEU A 17 18.84 22.77 -18.71
N ASN A 18 19.99 22.54 -18.07
CA ASN A 18 21.30 22.76 -18.69
C ASN A 18 21.85 21.53 -19.42
N ALA A 19 21.20 20.38 -19.30
CA ALA A 19 21.61 19.15 -19.96
C ALA A 19 20.87 19.02 -21.31
N SER A 20 21.32 19.77 -22.32
CA SER A 20 20.64 19.82 -23.63
C SER A 20 20.73 18.54 -24.46
N ASP A 21 21.59 17.60 -24.08
CA ASP A 21 21.85 16.35 -24.78
C ASP A 21 21.63 15.17 -23.81
N GLY A 22 20.64 14.32 -24.12
CA GLY A 22 20.28 13.14 -23.33
C GLY A 22 19.13 13.33 -22.33
N PHE A 23 18.62 14.54 -22.13
CA PHE A 23 17.40 14.76 -21.33
C PHE A 23 16.17 14.15 -22.02
N TYR A 24 15.22 13.63 -21.25
CA TYR A 24 13.95 13.15 -21.80
C TYR A 24 12.78 13.27 -20.81
N LEU A 25 11.58 13.28 -21.39
CA LEU A 25 10.30 13.15 -20.71
C LEU A 25 9.62 11.85 -21.18
N LYS A 26 9.01 11.11 -20.25
CA LYS A 26 8.32 9.85 -20.51
C LYS A 26 7.00 9.80 -19.73
N GLY A 27 5.90 9.56 -20.44
CA GLY A 27 4.64 9.13 -19.85
C GLY A 27 4.58 7.60 -19.83
N ARG A 28 4.08 7.01 -18.75
CA ARG A 28 3.74 5.58 -18.67
C ARG A 28 2.32 5.44 -18.17
N SER A 29 1.52 4.62 -18.84
CA SER A 29 0.19 4.24 -18.36
C SER A 29 0.01 2.74 -18.49
N GLY A 30 -0.67 2.14 -17.52
CA GLY A 30 -0.72 0.69 -17.47
C GLY A 30 -1.54 0.11 -16.34
N ILE A 31 -1.43 -1.21 -16.23
CA ILE A 31 -2.07 -2.01 -15.20
C ILE A 31 -1.00 -2.52 -14.25
N LEU A 32 -1.19 -2.28 -12.95
CA LEU A 32 -0.34 -2.79 -11.88
C LEU A 32 -1.14 -3.77 -11.01
N VAL A 33 -0.72 -5.03 -11.02
CA VAL A 33 -1.26 -6.07 -10.15
C VAL A 33 -0.34 -6.19 -8.94
N LYS A 34 -0.89 -5.94 -7.75
CA LYS A 34 -0.22 -6.24 -6.48
C LYS A 34 -0.82 -7.51 -5.91
N THR A 35 0.01 -8.42 -5.44
CA THR A 35 -0.40 -9.73 -4.90
C THR A 35 0.17 -9.89 -3.50
N ASP A 36 -0.67 -10.36 -2.58
CA ASP A 36 -0.19 -10.74 -1.27
C ASP A 36 0.51 -12.09 -1.30
N ILE A 37 1.85 -12.03 -1.26
CA ILE A 37 2.70 -13.21 -1.23
C ILE A 37 2.51 -13.96 0.08
N LYS A 38 2.30 -13.24 1.21
CA LYS A 38 2.23 -13.87 2.53
C LYS A 38 0.95 -14.66 2.74
N SER A 39 -0.22 -14.19 2.29
CA SER A 39 -1.46 -14.99 2.38
C SER A 39 -1.45 -16.21 1.46
N GLY A 40 -0.74 -16.16 0.32
CA GLY A 40 -0.54 -17.35 -0.51
C GLY A 40 0.30 -18.44 0.18
N LEU A 41 1.18 -18.05 1.10
CA LEU A 41 2.08 -18.95 1.83
C LEU A 41 1.55 -19.36 3.22
N LYS A 42 0.65 -18.58 3.82
CA LYS A 42 0.02 -18.92 5.10
C LYS A 42 -1.22 -19.78 4.86
N LYS A 43 -1.32 -20.92 5.56
CA LYS A 43 -2.61 -21.58 5.76
C LYS A 43 -3.55 -20.56 6.40
N ASN A 44 -4.66 -20.24 5.72
CA ASN A 44 -5.71 -19.37 6.24
C ASN A 44 -6.33 -20.01 7.49
N TYR A 45 -5.77 -19.73 8.66
CA TYR A 45 -6.52 -19.80 9.90
C TYR A 45 -7.24 -18.46 10.06
N PRO A 46 -8.55 -18.44 10.33
CA PRO A 46 -9.26 -17.19 10.57
C PRO A 46 -8.57 -16.43 11.70
N ILE A 47 -8.16 -15.19 11.42
CA ILE A 47 -7.75 -14.21 12.42
C ILE A 47 -8.98 -14.03 13.33
N LYS A 48 -8.88 -14.40 14.62
CA LYS A 48 -9.99 -14.28 15.57
C LYS A 48 -10.50 -12.83 15.58
N LYS A 49 -11.69 -12.63 15.01
CA LYS A 49 -12.42 -11.36 14.95
C LYS A 49 -13.32 -11.28 16.18
N GLY A 50 -12.78 -10.83 17.32
CA GLY A 50 -13.52 -10.87 18.59
C GLY A 50 -14.05 -12.27 18.94
N PRO A 51 -14.81 -12.42 20.03
CA PRO A 51 -15.49 -13.67 20.29
C PRO A 51 -16.61 -13.89 19.28
N GLY A 52 -16.59 -15.04 18.62
CA GLY A 52 -17.78 -15.65 18.03
C GLY A 52 -18.87 -15.88 19.07
N GLU A 53 -20.10 -16.17 18.65
CA GLU A 53 -21.19 -16.51 19.60
C GLU A 53 -20.86 -17.76 20.42
N ASP A 54 -20.07 -18.67 19.85
CA ASP A 54 -19.52 -19.86 20.48
C ASP A 54 -18.37 -19.57 21.46
N GLU A 55 -17.77 -18.38 21.39
CA GLU A 55 -16.65 -17.92 22.22
C GLU A 55 -17.09 -16.98 23.35
N VAL A 56 -18.38 -16.64 23.46
CA VAL A 56 -18.92 -15.98 24.65
C VAL A 56 -18.75 -16.94 25.84
N PRO A 57 -18.07 -16.54 26.93
CA PRO A 57 -17.85 -17.40 28.08
C PRO A 57 -19.18 -17.91 28.64
N LYS A 58 -19.42 -19.22 28.56
CA LYS A 58 -20.64 -19.82 29.12
C LYS A 58 -20.59 -19.93 30.63
N ILE A 59 -19.37 -19.97 31.17
CA ILE A 59 -19.07 -20.09 32.59
C ILE A 59 -17.90 -19.15 32.87
N LEU A 60 -18.05 -18.30 33.87
CA LEU A 60 -17.01 -17.40 34.39
C LEU A 60 -16.84 -17.66 35.88
N THR A 61 -15.62 -17.55 36.39
CA THR A 61 -15.39 -17.47 37.83
C THR A 61 -15.92 -16.13 38.36
N SER A 62 -16.18 -16.03 39.67
CA SER A 62 -16.55 -14.74 40.29
C SER A 62 -15.50 -13.65 40.00
N GLU A 63 -14.21 -13.98 40.06
CA GLU A 63 -13.11 -13.05 39.80
C GLU A 63 -13.10 -12.58 38.33
N ASP A 64 -13.22 -13.50 37.37
CA ASP A 64 -13.25 -13.17 35.94
C ASP A 64 -14.48 -12.32 35.58
N PHE A 65 -15.63 -12.65 36.18
CA PHE A 65 -16.87 -11.92 35.98
C PHE A 65 -16.76 -10.50 36.53
N ASP A 66 -16.31 -10.33 37.77
CA ASP A 66 -16.12 -9.02 38.39
C ASP A 66 -15.09 -8.18 37.62
N SER A 67 -14.01 -8.81 37.15
CA SER A 67 -13.01 -8.16 36.30
C SER A 67 -13.66 -7.63 35.01
N LEU A 68 -14.41 -8.46 34.27
CA LEU A 68 -15.10 -8.04 33.05
C LEU A 68 -16.12 -6.93 33.31
N VAL A 69 -16.93 -7.07 34.36
CA VAL A 69 -17.93 -6.08 34.78
C VAL A 69 -17.28 -4.74 35.11
N ASN A 70 -16.12 -4.74 35.75
CA ASN A 70 -15.37 -3.53 36.09
C ASN A 70 -14.77 -2.81 34.87
N THR A 71 -14.63 -3.50 33.73
CA THR A 71 -14.24 -2.84 32.45
C THR A 71 -15.40 -2.08 31.79
N ILE A 72 -16.65 -2.35 32.19
CA ILE A 72 -17.85 -1.74 31.61
C ILE A 72 -18.16 -0.43 32.33
N THR A 73 -17.90 0.69 31.65
CA THR A 73 -18.02 2.02 32.27
C THR A 73 -19.44 2.58 32.29
N HIS A 74 -20.33 2.15 31.39
CA HIS A 74 -21.73 2.60 31.42
C HIS A 74 -22.62 1.67 32.25
N GLU A 75 -23.30 2.24 33.24
CA GLU A 75 -24.18 1.54 34.17
C GLU A 75 -25.28 0.69 33.50
N ASN A 76 -25.85 1.18 32.39
CA ASN A 76 -26.88 0.44 31.65
C ASN A 76 -26.31 -0.81 30.96
N ASP A 77 -25.10 -0.71 30.40
CA ASP A 77 -24.44 -1.84 29.77
C ASP A 77 -23.96 -2.84 30.84
N LYS A 78 -23.49 -2.33 31.99
CA LYS A 78 -23.09 -3.15 33.12
C LYS A 78 -24.25 -4.01 33.60
N LYS A 79 -25.42 -3.40 33.85
CA LYS A 79 -26.65 -4.12 34.21
C LYS A 79 -27.11 -5.08 33.13
N ALA A 80 -27.03 -4.68 31.85
CA ALA A 80 -27.40 -5.55 30.75
C ALA A 80 -26.48 -6.78 30.64
N PHE A 81 -25.17 -6.60 30.87
CA PHE A 81 -24.20 -7.68 30.91
C PHE A 81 -24.43 -8.59 32.11
N GLU A 82 -24.63 -8.02 33.30
CA GLU A 82 -24.93 -8.77 34.52
C GLU A 82 -26.21 -9.60 34.37
N ASN A 83 -27.26 -9.06 33.74
CA ASN A 83 -28.50 -9.78 33.46
C ASN A 83 -28.35 -10.92 32.43
N CYS A 84 -27.22 -11.01 31.72
CA CYS A 84 -26.95 -12.14 30.83
C CYS A 84 -26.42 -13.37 31.59
N TYR A 85 -26.02 -13.21 32.85
CA TYR A 85 -25.41 -14.28 33.65
C TYR A 85 -26.19 -14.53 34.94
N GLU A 86 -26.27 -15.79 35.33
CA GLU A 86 -26.86 -16.22 36.59
C GLU A 86 -25.75 -16.73 37.52
N LYS A 87 -25.73 -16.23 38.76
CA LYS A 87 -24.77 -16.69 39.77
C LYS A 87 -25.19 -18.07 40.29
N VAL A 88 -24.29 -19.04 40.16
CA VAL A 88 -24.43 -20.38 40.72
C VAL A 88 -23.16 -20.70 41.50
N ASP A 89 -23.29 -20.84 42.81
CA ASP A 89 -22.17 -20.98 43.75
C ASP A 89 -21.12 -19.86 43.59
N ASP A 90 -19.91 -20.23 43.17
CA ASP A 90 -18.76 -19.33 42.95
C ASP A 90 -18.50 -19.06 41.44
N SER A 91 -19.54 -19.22 40.62
CA SER A 91 -19.43 -19.02 39.17
C SER A 91 -20.66 -18.31 38.61
N TYR A 92 -20.47 -17.71 37.45
CA TYR A 92 -21.50 -17.02 36.67
C TYR A 92 -21.74 -17.80 35.38
N LEU A 93 -22.97 -18.28 35.20
CA LEU A 93 -23.40 -19.06 34.04
C LEU A 93 -24.16 -18.17 33.06
N LEU A 94 -23.78 -18.18 31.79
CA LEU A 94 -24.52 -17.46 30.76
C LEU A 94 -25.94 -18.05 30.63
N ILE A 95 -26.96 -17.20 30.72
CA ILE A 95 -28.35 -17.60 30.49
C ILE A 95 -28.45 -18.07 29.04
N SER A 96 -28.73 -19.36 28.85
CA SER A 96 -28.68 -20.04 27.54
C SER A 96 -29.86 -19.65 26.64
N ASN A 97 -29.95 -18.38 26.25
CA ASN A 97 -30.81 -17.89 25.19
C ASN A 97 -30.01 -17.03 24.20
N ASP A 98 -30.47 -17.01 22.96
CA ASP A 98 -29.83 -16.31 21.83
C ASP A 98 -29.69 -14.80 22.11
N VAL A 99 -30.66 -14.21 22.81
CA VAL A 99 -30.69 -12.79 23.16
C VAL A 99 -29.56 -12.42 24.14
N SER A 100 -29.37 -13.18 25.21
CA SER A 100 -28.36 -12.92 26.25
C SER A 100 -26.96 -13.13 25.68
N THR A 101 -26.80 -14.12 24.81
CA THR A 101 -25.54 -14.37 24.09
C THR A 101 -25.19 -13.16 23.21
N LYS A 102 -26.16 -12.62 22.47
CA LYS A 102 -25.98 -11.45 21.60
C LYS A 102 -25.71 -10.16 22.37
N ILE A 103 -26.41 -9.94 23.49
CA ILE A 103 -26.21 -8.78 24.37
C ILE A 103 -24.82 -8.85 25.01
N ALA A 104 -24.45 -9.98 25.62
CA ALA A 104 -23.14 -10.18 26.22
C ALA A 104 -22.03 -9.98 25.18
N ARG A 105 -22.18 -10.57 23.98
CA ARG A 105 -21.24 -10.37 22.86
C ARG A 105 -21.12 -8.91 22.45
N GLY A 106 -22.24 -8.21 22.27
CA GLY A 106 -22.26 -6.80 21.85
C GLY A 106 -21.56 -5.89 22.86
N ILE A 107 -21.76 -6.15 24.16
CA ILE A 107 -21.12 -5.40 25.25
C ILE A 107 -19.63 -5.74 25.33
N LEU A 108 -19.25 -7.02 25.27
CA LEU A 108 -17.85 -7.43 25.24
C LEU A 108 -17.11 -6.81 24.05
N LEU A 109 -17.73 -6.76 22.86
CA LEU A 109 -17.16 -6.06 21.71
C LEU A 109 -17.00 -4.55 21.99
N LYS A 110 -18.03 -3.91 22.56
CA LYS A 110 -18.04 -2.47 22.87
C LYS A 110 -16.99 -2.06 23.90
N TYR A 111 -16.68 -2.91 24.89
CA TYR A 111 -15.73 -2.58 25.97
C TYR A 111 -14.35 -3.23 25.79
N ASN A 112 -14.22 -4.14 24.84
CA ASN A 112 -12.94 -4.57 24.26
C ASN A 112 -12.47 -3.60 23.14
N ASN A 113 -13.13 -2.43 22.98
CA ASN A 113 -12.84 -1.38 22.00
C ASN A 113 -11.48 -0.69 22.16
N ASN A 114 -10.69 -1.00 23.20
CA ASN A 114 -9.32 -0.51 23.29
C ASN A 114 -8.44 -1.02 22.13
N ASN A 115 -8.97 -1.87 21.25
CA ASN A 115 -8.35 -2.26 19.99
C ASN A 115 -9.04 -1.77 18.71
N GLU A 116 -10.23 -1.16 18.73
CA GLU A 116 -10.96 -0.82 17.50
C GLU A 116 -11.86 0.43 17.67
N ILE A 117 -11.53 1.55 16.99
CA ILE A 117 -12.45 2.70 16.81
C ILE A 117 -13.54 2.27 15.81
N PRO A 118 -14.81 2.72 15.86
CA PRO A 118 -15.82 2.38 14.83
C PRO A 118 -15.78 3.26 13.55
N SER A 119 -16.00 2.71 12.34
CA SER A 119 -16.16 3.42 11.04
C SER A 119 -17.38 3.03 10.19
N GLY A 120 -18.41 2.40 10.74
CA GLY A 120 -19.61 2.10 9.95
C GLY A 120 -20.66 1.36 10.74
N ILE A 121 -21.72 0.92 10.06
CA ILE A 121 -22.77 0.06 10.60
C ILE A 121 -22.93 -1.10 9.62
N ASP A 122 -22.90 -2.36 10.09
CA ASP A 122 -23.08 -3.54 9.24
C ASP A 122 -24.55 -3.77 8.84
N ASP A 123 -24.82 -4.81 8.04
CA ASP A 123 -26.15 -5.19 7.54
C ASP A 123 -27.16 -5.49 8.68
N HIS A 124 -26.68 -5.55 9.92
CA HIS A 124 -27.45 -5.84 11.13
C HIS A 124 -27.54 -4.64 12.09
N GLY A 125 -27.06 -3.46 11.70
CA GLY A 125 -27.17 -2.27 12.54
C GLY A 125 -26.05 -2.14 13.59
N THR A 126 -24.97 -2.92 13.50
CA THR A 126 -23.89 -2.92 14.50
C THR A 126 -22.65 -2.13 14.04
N PRO A 127 -21.92 -1.43 14.94
CA PRO A 127 -20.76 -0.63 14.57
C PRO A 127 -19.63 -1.48 13.94
N MET A 128 -19.18 -1.12 12.74
CA MET A 128 -17.99 -1.69 12.09
C MET A 128 -16.72 -0.96 12.54
N PRO A 129 -15.54 -1.59 12.61
CA PRO A 129 -14.28 -0.95 13.04
C PRO A 129 -13.58 -0.10 11.94
N HIS A 130 -12.87 0.94 12.40
CA HIS A 130 -12.21 2.05 11.70
C HIS A 130 -10.87 1.65 11.13
N ARG A 131 -10.72 1.95 9.83
CA ARG A 131 -9.54 1.64 9.02
C ARG A 131 -8.76 2.91 8.67
N PHE A 132 -8.35 3.68 9.67
CA PHE A 132 -7.37 4.75 9.48
C PHE A 132 -6.33 4.79 10.62
N PRO A 133 -5.01 4.86 10.33
CA PRO A 133 -4.41 4.89 8.99
C PRO A 133 -4.77 3.60 8.25
N ARG A 134 -4.96 3.70 6.94
CA ARG A 134 -5.42 2.55 6.15
C ARG A 134 -4.44 1.43 6.44
N VAL A 135 -4.85 0.44 7.23
CA VAL A 135 -4.11 -0.82 7.32
C VAL A 135 -3.94 -1.21 5.87
N PHE A 136 -2.70 -1.21 5.38
CA PHE A 136 -2.42 -1.54 4.00
C PHE A 136 -2.77 -3.01 3.89
N ASN A 137 -4.05 -3.30 3.64
CA ASN A 137 -4.56 -4.64 3.69
C ASN A 137 -3.95 -5.32 2.47
N PRO A 138 -3.03 -6.28 2.67
CA PRO A 138 -2.35 -6.94 1.58
C PRO A 138 -3.39 -7.83 0.91
N LYS A 139 -4.17 -7.22 0.03
CA LYS A 139 -5.12 -7.92 -0.83
C LYS A 139 -4.60 -7.79 -2.22
N THR A 140 -4.76 -8.87 -2.97
CA THR A 140 -4.53 -8.84 -4.40
C THR A 140 -5.45 -7.79 -5.02
N LYS A 141 -4.86 -6.80 -5.70
CA LYS A 141 -5.57 -5.68 -6.30
C LYS A 141 -4.98 -5.37 -7.66
N VAL A 142 -5.88 -5.16 -8.62
CA VAL A 142 -5.55 -4.59 -9.92
C VAL A 142 -5.70 -3.08 -9.80
N ASN A 143 -4.66 -2.36 -10.20
CA ASN A 143 -4.64 -0.90 -10.18
C ASN A 143 -4.37 -0.37 -11.58
N ILE A 144 -4.89 0.82 -11.86
CA ILE A 144 -4.54 1.59 -13.06
C ILE A 144 -3.52 2.64 -12.64
N ASP A 145 -2.37 2.63 -13.30
CA ASP A 145 -1.26 3.53 -12.99
C ASP A 145 -1.08 4.55 -14.11
N PHE A 146 -0.82 5.79 -13.70
CA PHE A 146 -0.35 6.86 -14.57
C PHE A 146 0.93 7.43 -13.97
N CYS A 147 2.00 7.40 -14.74
CA CYS A 147 3.30 7.84 -14.31
C CYS A 147 3.87 8.89 -15.27
N PHE A 148 4.41 9.95 -14.69
CA PHE A 148 5.16 10.98 -15.39
C PHE A 148 6.60 10.91 -14.94
N ALA A 149 7.50 10.59 -15.86
CA ALA A 149 8.92 10.46 -15.63
C ALA A 149 9.68 11.54 -16.41
N TRP A 150 10.73 12.05 -15.79
CA TRP A 150 11.77 12.81 -16.46
C TRP A 150 13.10 12.16 -16.13
N GLY A 151 14.05 12.25 -17.04
CA GLY A 151 15.31 11.56 -16.85
C GLY A 151 16.42 12.13 -17.68
N TYR A 152 17.59 11.53 -17.48
CA TYR A 152 18.79 11.86 -18.20
C TYR A 152 19.47 10.58 -18.66
N ARG A 153 19.75 10.48 -19.96
CA ARG A 153 20.52 9.40 -20.57
C ARG A 153 21.98 9.85 -20.71
N PHE A 154 22.86 9.10 -20.06
CA PHE A 154 24.30 9.25 -20.16
C PHE A 154 24.82 8.61 -21.46
N LYS A 155 26.03 9.00 -21.87
CA LYS A 155 26.68 8.49 -23.10
C LYS A 155 26.89 6.98 -23.13
N GLU A 156 26.89 6.30 -21.98
CA GLU A 156 27.10 4.85 -21.85
C GLU A 156 25.79 4.05 -21.94
N ASN A 157 24.74 4.60 -22.57
CA ASN A 157 23.41 4.00 -22.65
C ASN A 157 22.73 3.73 -21.30
N VAL A 158 23.22 4.34 -20.22
CA VAL A 158 22.57 4.32 -18.91
C VAL A 158 21.64 5.52 -18.82
N SER A 159 20.46 5.37 -18.24
CA SER A 159 19.59 6.48 -17.87
C SER A 159 19.27 6.49 -16.38
N LEU A 160 19.10 7.69 -15.85
CA LEU A 160 18.55 7.94 -14.51
C LEU A 160 17.19 8.60 -14.66
N ASP A 161 16.18 8.00 -14.03
CA ASP A 161 14.77 8.36 -14.14
C ASP A 161 14.27 8.83 -12.79
N PHE A 162 13.59 9.97 -12.76
CA PHE A 162 12.79 10.43 -11.64
C PHE A 162 11.36 10.47 -12.09
N SER A 163 10.44 9.90 -11.30
CA SER A 163 9.05 9.87 -11.72
C SER A 163 8.07 10.02 -10.59
N PHE A 164 6.90 10.52 -10.95
CA PHE A 164 5.74 10.62 -10.11
C PHE A 164 4.68 9.64 -10.63
N ASN A 165 4.31 8.68 -9.80
CA ASN A 165 3.32 7.66 -10.13
C ASN A 165 2.03 7.91 -9.34
N LEU A 166 0.91 7.88 -10.06
CA LEU A 166 -0.45 8.03 -9.57
C LEU A 166 -1.19 6.71 -9.72
N THR A 167 -1.09 5.85 -8.71
CA THR A 167 -1.87 4.61 -8.65
C THR A 167 -3.34 4.94 -8.33
N ASN A 168 -4.23 4.51 -9.22
CA ASN A 168 -5.67 4.80 -9.20
C ASN A 168 -5.99 6.30 -9.02
N PHE A 169 -5.14 7.20 -9.50
CA PHE A 169 -5.24 8.67 -9.36
C PHE A 169 -5.25 9.23 -7.93
N ILE A 170 -5.15 8.39 -6.90
CA ILE A 170 -5.36 8.79 -5.49
C ILE A 170 -4.09 8.60 -4.66
N MET A 171 -3.19 7.72 -5.10
CA MET A 171 -2.00 7.35 -4.32
C MET A 171 -0.73 7.82 -5.04
N PRO A 172 -0.21 9.02 -4.69
CA PRO A 172 1.03 9.51 -5.26
C PRO A 172 2.23 8.78 -4.65
N SER A 173 3.17 8.38 -5.51
CA SER A 173 4.48 7.85 -5.12
C SER A 173 5.58 8.47 -5.97
N LEU A 174 6.77 8.58 -5.39
CA LEU A 174 7.97 8.96 -6.11
C LEU A 174 8.76 7.72 -6.46
N GLU A 175 9.29 7.69 -7.68
CA GLU A 175 10.16 6.62 -8.13
C GLU A 175 11.50 7.21 -8.59
N LEU A 176 12.57 6.48 -8.28
CA LEU A 176 13.91 6.66 -8.81
C LEU A 176 14.29 5.40 -9.57
N GLY A 177 14.61 5.52 -10.85
CA GLY A 177 14.95 4.42 -11.73
C GLY A 177 16.34 4.56 -12.32
N VAL A 178 17.00 3.44 -12.54
CA VAL A 178 18.23 3.34 -13.34
C VAL A 178 17.98 2.33 -14.44
N ASN A 179 18.13 2.72 -15.69
CA ASN A 179 17.94 1.83 -16.84
C ASN A 179 19.22 1.74 -17.67
N TYR A 180 19.42 0.60 -18.31
CA TYR A 180 20.43 0.34 -19.32
C TYR A 180 19.73 0.05 -20.64
N HIS A 181 20.12 0.78 -21.68
CA HIS A 181 19.58 0.69 -23.03
C HIS A 181 20.54 -0.10 -23.91
N PHE A 182 20.03 -1.05 -24.67
CA PHE A 182 20.83 -1.85 -25.59
C PHE A 182 20.90 -1.12 -26.93
N ASP A 183 22.08 -0.61 -27.27
CA ASP A 183 22.35 -0.06 -28.60
C ASP A 183 22.52 -1.19 -29.61
N LEU A 184 21.54 -1.30 -30.50
CA LEU A 184 21.54 -2.26 -31.60
C LEU A 184 22.12 -1.65 -32.90
N GLY A 185 22.57 -0.40 -32.86
CA GLY A 185 23.04 0.37 -34.01
C GLY A 185 21.93 1.06 -34.80
N ASP A 186 22.32 1.76 -35.87
CA ASP A 186 21.40 2.61 -36.66
C ASP A 186 20.45 1.85 -37.59
N SER A 187 20.61 0.53 -37.68
CA SER A 187 19.74 -0.31 -38.53
C SER A 187 18.42 -0.67 -37.87
N TYR A 188 18.28 -0.45 -36.55
CA TYR A 188 17.08 -0.79 -35.80
C TYR A 188 16.37 0.48 -35.32
N ASN A 189 15.04 0.47 -35.47
CA ASN A 189 14.16 1.53 -35.01
C ASN A 189 13.61 1.24 -33.61
N PHE A 190 14.27 0.39 -32.84
CA PHE A 190 13.90 0.10 -31.46
C PHE A 190 15.14 -0.10 -30.60
N GLU A 191 15.03 0.26 -29.32
CA GLU A 191 16.07 0.06 -28.32
C GLU A 191 15.46 -0.72 -27.15
N PRO A 192 15.89 -1.97 -26.92
CA PRO A 192 15.54 -2.69 -25.70
C PRO A 192 16.16 -2.01 -24.48
N PHE A 193 15.50 -2.12 -23.33
CA PHE A 193 16.07 -1.67 -22.07
C PHE A 193 15.78 -2.64 -20.93
N ILE A 194 16.64 -2.61 -19.92
CA ILE A 194 16.43 -3.23 -18.62
C ILE A 194 16.80 -2.23 -17.53
N GLY A 195 16.08 -2.25 -16.41
CA GLY A 195 16.38 -1.33 -15.33
C GLY A 195 15.82 -1.77 -13.99
N THR A 196 16.14 -0.96 -13.00
CA THR A 196 15.71 -1.13 -11.61
C THR A 196 15.04 0.14 -11.15
N LEU A 197 14.01 0.00 -10.33
CA LEU A 197 13.29 1.14 -9.74
C LEU A 197 13.18 0.94 -8.24
N ILE A 198 13.48 1.99 -7.49
CA ILE A 198 13.09 2.13 -6.09
C ILE A 198 12.01 3.20 -6.02
N TYR A 199 10.94 2.95 -5.27
CA TYR A 199 9.86 3.92 -5.14
C TYR A 199 9.27 3.93 -3.74
N GLY A 200 8.68 5.06 -3.36
CA GLY A 200 8.09 5.23 -2.05
C GLY A 200 6.92 6.22 -2.05
N GLY A 201 5.89 5.89 -1.26
CA GLY A 201 4.70 6.73 -1.07
C GLY A 201 4.85 7.70 0.10
N PHE A 202 4.33 8.92 -0.05
CA PHE A 202 4.31 9.93 1.03
C PHE A 202 3.14 9.77 2.01
N ILE A 203 2.12 9.00 1.62
CA ILE A 203 0.85 8.91 2.34
C ILE A 203 0.58 7.42 2.61
N ASP A 204 0.42 7.07 3.88
CA ASP A 204 0.20 5.72 4.43
C ASP A 204 1.41 4.76 4.44
N GLY A 205 2.04 4.56 5.60
CA GLY A 205 2.85 3.36 5.87
C GLY A 205 4.32 3.36 5.44
N PHE A 206 4.80 4.43 4.77
CA PHE A 206 6.11 4.47 4.10
C PHE A 206 6.45 3.19 3.32
N PRO A 207 5.58 2.73 2.39
CA PRO A 207 5.89 1.58 1.55
C PRO A 207 7.10 1.94 0.70
N ILE A 208 8.15 1.12 0.77
CA ILE A 208 9.31 1.18 -0.12
C ILE A 208 9.20 -0.01 -1.05
N GLY A 209 9.10 0.25 -2.34
CA GLY A 209 9.09 -0.80 -3.34
C GLY A 209 10.37 -0.85 -4.15
N PHE A 210 10.70 -2.06 -4.58
CA PHE A 210 11.82 -2.37 -5.46
C PHE A 210 11.28 -3.17 -6.64
N SER A 211 11.54 -2.73 -7.86
CA SER A 211 11.18 -3.48 -9.07
C SER A 211 12.32 -3.56 -10.05
N LEU A 212 12.30 -4.62 -10.86
CA LEU A 212 12.98 -4.69 -12.13
C LEU A 212 11.98 -4.30 -13.22
N ALA A 213 12.45 -3.56 -14.22
CA ALA A 213 11.69 -3.25 -15.41
C ALA A 213 12.47 -3.67 -16.65
N GLY A 214 11.75 -4.05 -17.70
CA GLY A 214 12.31 -4.31 -19.01
C GLY A 214 11.30 -3.97 -20.09
N GLY A 215 11.78 -3.46 -21.21
CA GLY A 215 10.90 -3.00 -22.27
C GLY A 215 11.62 -2.75 -23.58
N LEU A 216 10.89 -2.13 -24.50
CA LEU A 216 11.35 -1.77 -25.83
C LEU A 216 10.88 -0.35 -26.12
N ASP A 217 11.80 0.54 -26.51
CA ASP A 217 11.47 1.88 -26.99
C ASP A 217 11.51 1.86 -28.52
N PHE A 218 10.35 2.00 -29.19
CA PHE A 218 10.26 2.08 -30.64
C PHE A 218 10.29 3.55 -31.10
N PHE A 219 11.15 3.85 -32.08
CA PHE A 219 11.32 5.17 -32.68
C PHE A 219 10.64 5.21 -34.05
N PRO A 220 9.41 5.74 -34.16
CA PRO A 220 8.72 5.80 -35.44
C PRO A 220 9.44 6.75 -36.40
N VAL A 221 9.78 6.24 -37.57
CA VAL A 221 10.39 7.05 -38.64
C VAL A 221 9.27 7.76 -39.41
N ILE A 222 9.19 9.08 -39.27
CA ILE A 222 8.33 9.92 -40.11
C ILE A 222 9.13 10.30 -41.36
N LYS A 223 8.54 10.10 -42.54
CA LYS A 223 9.21 10.28 -43.85
C LYS A 223 9.98 11.60 -43.96
N ASP A 224 11.17 11.50 -44.57
CA ASP A 224 12.06 12.56 -45.04
C ASP A 224 12.96 13.30 -44.04
N ASP A 225 13.00 12.91 -42.77
CA ASP A 225 14.06 13.36 -41.85
C ASP A 225 15.00 12.22 -41.47
N LYS A 226 16.30 12.53 -41.33
CA LYS A 226 17.28 11.64 -40.66
C LYS A 226 16.61 11.13 -39.40
N MET A 227 16.61 9.81 -39.14
CA MET A 227 15.88 9.21 -38.00
C MET A 227 16.06 10.05 -36.72
N THR A 228 15.11 10.93 -36.42
CA THR A 228 15.12 11.68 -35.18
C THR A 228 14.68 10.68 -34.12
N LYS A 229 15.64 10.01 -33.47
CA LYS A 229 15.43 9.09 -32.34
C LYS A 229 15.02 9.85 -31.07
N ASN A 230 14.12 10.82 -31.24
CA ASN A 230 13.69 11.74 -30.19
C ASN A 230 12.34 11.30 -29.64
N PHE A 231 11.36 11.00 -30.51
CA PHE A 231 10.09 10.45 -30.04
C PHE A 231 10.15 8.93 -29.97
N PHE A 232 9.63 8.35 -28.89
CA PHE A 232 9.52 6.91 -28.72
C PHE A 232 8.18 6.48 -28.11
N ILE A 233 7.82 5.24 -28.37
CA ILE A 233 6.67 4.54 -27.79
C ILE A 233 7.03 3.08 -27.58
N GLY A 234 6.53 2.44 -26.53
CA GLY A 234 6.64 1.00 -26.46
C GLY A 234 6.19 0.35 -25.16
N PRO A 235 6.24 -0.98 -25.09
CA PRO A 235 5.82 -1.73 -23.94
C PRO A 235 6.91 -1.77 -22.86
N GLU A 236 6.48 -1.74 -21.60
CA GLU A 236 7.33 -1.91 -20.42
C GLU A 236 6.66 -2.95 -19.48
N LEU A 237 7.41 -3.98 -19.12
CA LEU A 237 7.05 -4.96 -18.11
C LEU A 237 7.80 -4.62 -16.83
N ARG A 238 7.10 -4.64 -15.69
CA ARG A 238 7.65 -4.40 -14.36
C ARG A 238 7.34 -5.59 -13.46
N ILE A 239 8.33 -6.07 -12.71
CA ILE A 239 8.15 -7.10 -11.70
C ILE A 239 8.92 -6.69 -10.46
N GLY A 240 8.30 -6.76 -9.29
CA GLY A 240 8.94 -6.27 -8.08
C GLY A 240 8.29 -6.73 -6.80
N THR A 241 8.67 -6.05 -5.73
CA THR A 241 8.11 -6.23 -4.40
C THR A 241 7.88 -4.89 -3.71
N VAL A 242 6.80 -4.78 -2.96
CA VAL A 242 6.52 -3.64 -2.07
C VAL A 242 6.75 -4.09 -0.64
N TRP A 243 7.62 -3.38 0.06
CA TRP A 243 7.92 -3.60 1.46
C TRP A 243 7.24 -2.50 2.24
N PHE A 244 6.45 -2.89 3.23
CA PHE A 244 5.75 -1.92 4.06
C PHE A 244 5.64 -2.47 5.46
N THR A 245 5.55 -1.57 6.42
CA THR A 245 5.31 -1.91 7.80
C THR A 245 3.86 -1.65 8.13
N ASP A 246 3.20 -2.60 8.78
CA ASP A 246 1.93 -2.32 9.43
C ASP A 246 2.19 -1.31 10.54
N ILE A 247 1.71 -0.08 10.35
CA ILE A 247 1.72 0.94 11.38
C ILE A 247 0.54 0.64 12.31
N TYR A 248 0.84 0.35 13.56
CA TYR A 248 -0.14 0.36 14.65
C TYR A 248 -0.02 1.70 15.36
N TYR A 249 -1.14 2.38 15.63
CA TYR A 249 -1.09 3.65 16.34
C TYR A 249 -0.85 3.44 17.84
N ASP A 250 -0.10 4.40 18.39
CA ASP A 250 0.07 4.66 19.82
C ASP A 250 -1.30 4.94 20.45
N THR A 251 -1.71 4.08 21.38
CA THR A 251 -2.94 4.22 22.16
C THR A 251 -2.79 5.18 23.35
N GLY A 252 -1.63 5.85 23.49
CA GLY A 252 -1.32 6.73 24.62
C GLY A 252 -1.02 5.99 25.93
N VAL A 253 -1.06 4.64 25.93
CA VAL A 253 -0.84 3.79 27.11
C VAL A 253 0.34 2.82 26.91
N ASN A 254 0.70 2.50 25.66
CA ASN A 254 1.79 1.59 25.35
C ASN A 254 2.99 2.33 24.74
N SER A 255 4.08 2.41 25.50
CA SER A 255 5.39 2.94 25.10
C SER A 255 6.19 2.03 24.15
N GLU A 256 5.58 0.99 23.58
CA GLU A 256 6.27 0.06 22.68
C GLU A 256 6.23 0.56 21.23
N GLY A 257 7.37 0.46 20.54
CA GLY A 257 7.62 1.06 19.23
C GLY A 257 6.57 0.79 18.14
N ILE A 258 6.37 1.83 17.33
CA ILE A 258 5.33 2.08 16.30
C ILE A 258 5.27 1.03 15.15
N TRP A 259 6.20 0.07 15.10
CA TRP A 259 6.38 -0.85 13.98
C TRP A 259 6.28 -2.29 14.46
N LYS A 260 5.13 -2.95 14.21
CA LYS A 260 4.91 -4.32 14.73
C LYS A 260 5.12 -5.41 13.70
N ASN A 261 4.83 -5.17 12.41
CA ASN A 261 4.97 -6.21 11.38
C ASN A 261 5.52 -5.66 10.07
N PHE A 262 6.64 -6.21 9.59
CA PHE A 262 7.09 -6.02 8.21
C PHE A 262 6.30 -6.94 7.28
N ASN A 263 5.70 -6.39 6.24
CA ASN A 263 4.96 -7.11 5.21
C ASN A 263 5.53 -6.89 3.82
N LEU A 264 5.19 -7.82 2.93
CA LEU A 264 5.72 -7.93 1.59
C LEU A 264 4.58 -8.21 0.61
N LEU A 265 4.50 -7.43 -0.46
CA LEU A 265 3.66 -7.72 -1.62
C LEU A 265 4.54 -7.99 -2.82
N GLY A 266 4.08 -8.89 -3.69
CA GLY A 266 4.60 -8.98 -5.04
C GLY A 266 3.88 -7.99 -5.93
N GLU A 267 4.57 -7.50 -6.95
CA GLU A 267 3.94 -6.71 -7.98
C GLU A 267 4.37 -7.14 -9.37
N ALA A 268 3.42 -7.05 -10.30
CA ALA A 268 3.64 -7.21 -11.72
C ALA A 268 2.85 -6.12 -12.45
N GLY A 269 3.50 -5.38 -13.32
CA GLY A 269 2.90 -4.28 -14.06
C GLY A 269 3.18 -4.40 -15.55
N PHE A 270 2.18 -4.08 -16.35
CA PHE A 270 2.29 -3.95 -17.80
C PHE A 270 1.91 -2.54 -18.21
N TYR A 271 2.84 -1.86 -18.86
CA TYR A 271 2.72 -0.45 -19.21
C TYR A 271 2.94 -0.24 -20.70
N VAL A 272 2.27 0.77 -21.23
CA VAL A 272 2.65 1.43 -22.47
C VAL A 272 3.34 2.72 -22.08
N ASN A 273 4.54 2.93 -22.59
CA ASN A 273 5.30 4.14 -22.43
C ASN A 273 5.29 4.94 -23.73
N SER A 274 5.40 6.25 -23.61
CA SER A 274 5.73 7.14 -24.71
C SER A 274 6.56 8.30 -24.18
N GLY A 275 7.43 8.85 -25.01
CA GLY A 275 8.31 9.90 -24.55
C GLY A 275 8.98 10.67 -25.66
N TYR A 276 9.66 11.74 -25.23
CA TYR A 276 10.46 12.58 -26.08
C TYR A 276 11.83 12.78 -25.43
N ARG A 277 12.89 12.54 -26.19
CA ARG A 277 14.30 12.68 -25.85
C ARG A 277 14.91 13.81 -26.68
N TRP A 278 15.66 14.67 -26.01
CA TRP A 278 16.44 15.71 -26.64
C TRP A 278 17.87 15.21 -26.82
N ASP A 279 18.09 14.46 -27.89
CA ASP A 279 19.44 14.13 -28.34
C ASP A 279 19.87 15.17 -29.36
N GLN A 280 21.11 15.64 -29.24
CA GLN A 280 21.71 16.42 -30.31
C GLN A 280 21.90 15.52 -31.53
N LEU A 281 21.30 15.92 -32.66
CA LEU A 281 21.54 15.28 -33.94
C LEU A 281 23.06 15.27 -34.20
N LYS A 282 23.67 14.08 -34.20
CA LYS A 282 25.03 13.90 -34.68
C LYS A 282 25.11 14.04 -36.20
#